data_AF-A0A3D2HK05-F1
#
_entry.id   AF-A0A3D2HK05-F1
#
_cell.length_a   1.000
_cell.length_b   1.000
_cell.length_c   1.000
_cell.angle_alpha   90.00
_cell.angle_beta   90.00
_cell.angle_gamma   90.00
#
_symmetry.space_group_name_H-M   'P 1'
#
loop_
_entity.id
_entity.type
_entity.pdbx_description
1 polymer ?
#
loop_
_entity_poly.entity_id
_entity_poly.type
_entity_poly.pdbx_seq_one_letter_code
_entity_poly.pdbx_strand_id
1 'polypeptide(L)' 'MLVLTRNAGESIIIILPDTQTIEIRVNTVSGKQVKLGVIAPKDFKIYRREAYDASSN' A
#
# COMPACT_ATOMS: atom_id res chain seq x y z
N MET A 1 -11.33 10.74 2.20
CA MET A 1 -10.40 9.94 3.03
C MET A 1 -11.20 8.80 3.65
N LEU A 2 -10.81 7.55 3.40
CA LEU A 2 -11.44 6.36 3.99
C LEU A 2 -10.47 5.77 5.03
N VAL A 3 -10.96 5.47 6.23
CA VAL A 3 -10.15 4.92 7.33
C VAL A 3 -10.62 3.51 7.64
N LEU A 4 -9.70 2.54 7.59
CA LEU A 4 -9.99 1.13 7.82
C LEU A 4 -8.97 0.56 8.82
N THR A 5 -9.45 -0.26 9.75
CA THR A 5 -8.60 -1.00 10.68
C THR A 5 -8.41 -2.41 10.16
N ARG A 6 -7.15 -2.84 9.97
CA ARG A 6 -6.79 -4.19 9.50
C ARG A 6 -5.88 -4.91 10.50
N ASN A 7 -6.11 -6.20 10.70
CA ASN A 7 -5.24 -7.09 11.45
C ASN A 7 -4.13 -7.67 10.56
N ALA A 8 -3.11 -8.27 11.18
CA ALA A 8 -2.10 -9.02 10.44
C ALA A 8 -2.73 -10.18 9.65
N GLY A 9 -2.37 -10.31 8.38
CA GLY A 9 -2.93 -11.27 7.44
C GLY A 9 -4.04 -10.72 6.55
N GLU A 10 -4.69 -9.62 6.94
CA GLU A 10 -5.76 -8.99 6.16
C GLU A 10 -5.22 -8.10 5.03
N SER A 11 -6.02 -7.91 3.99
CA SER A 11 -5.71 -7.02 2.87
C SER A 11 -6.83 -6.03 2.55
N ILE A 12 -6.45 -5.01 1.79
CA ILE A 12 -7.30 -3.96 1.26
C ILE A 12 -7.12 -3.99 -0.25
N ILE A 13 -8.22 -4.07 -1.00
CA ILE A 13 -8.19 -4.01 -2.46
C ILE A 13 -8.72 -2.64 -2.87
N ILE A 14 -7.94 -1.96 -3.69
CA ILE A 14 -8.28 -0.69 -4.32
C ILE A 14 -8.52 -0.99 -5.80
N ILE A 15 -9.74 -0.72 -6.28
CA ILE A 15 -10.12 -0.90 -7.68
C ILE A 15 -10.10 0.47 -8.35
N LEU A 16 -9.38 0.56 -9.46
CA LEU A 16 -9.25 1.77 -10.27
C LEU A 16 -10.25 1.76 -11.45
N PRO A 17 -10.55 2.93 -12.03
CA PRO A 17 -11.58 3.07 -13.08
C PRO A 17 -11.29 2.26 -14.36
N ASP A 18 -10.05 1.91 -14.60
CA ASP A 18 -9.53 1.18 -15.77
C ASP A 18 -9.42 -0.33 -15.51
N THR A 19 -10.18 -0.87 -14.57
CA THR A 19 -10.17 -2.29 -14.14
C THR A 19 -8.87 -2.75 -13.50
N GLN A 20 -7.93 -1.85 -13.23
CA GLN A 20 -6.71 -2.18 -12.51
C GLN A 20 -6.99 -2.30 -11.01
N THR A 21 -6.31 -3.23 -10.36
CA THR A 21 -6.47 -3.47 -8.93
C THR A 21 -5.12 -3.38 -8.22
N ILE A 22 -5.13 -2.72 -7.07
CA ILE A 22 -3.99 -2.66 -6.17
C ILE A 22 -4.42 -3.35 -4.87
N GLU A 23 -3.69 -4.37 -4.46
CA GLU A 23 -3.90 -5.03 -3.19
C GLU A 23 -2.80 -4.61 -2.20
N ILE A 24 -3.21 -4.09 -1.05
CA ILE A 24 -2.34 -3.76 0.07
C ILE A 24 -2.60 -4.78 1.17
N ARG A 25 -1.60 -5.58 1.51
CA ARG A 25 -1.68 -6.61 2.55
C ARG A 25 -0.89 -6.22 3.78
N VAL A 26 -1.48 -6.38 4.95
CA VAL A 26 -0.76 -6.29 6.22
C VAL A 26 -0.12 -7.65 6.47
N ASN A 27 1.18 -7.79 6.20
CA ASN A 27 1.88 -9.06 6.39
C ASN A 27 2.04 -9.37 7.88
N THR A 28 2.68 -8.47 8.61
CA THR A 28 2.95 -8.64 10.05
C THR A 28 2.96 -7.29 10.75
N VAL A 29 2.52 -7.27 12.01
CA VAL A 29 2.65 -6.10 12.88
C VAL A 29 3.70 -6.42 13.94
N SER A 30 4.71 -5.55 14.06
CA SER A 30 5.82 -5.67 15.00
C SER A 30 5.90 -4.39 15.83
N GLY A 31 5.16 -4.37 16.95
CA GLY A 31 5.07 -3.20 17.82
C GLY A 31 4.50 -2.00 17.07
N LYS A 32 5.35 -1.00 16.81
CA LYS A 32 4.98 0.23 16.07
C LYS A 32 5.22 0.14 14.55
N GLN A 33 5.86 -0.93 14.07
CA GLN A 33 6.16 -1.10 12.66
C GLN A 33 5.22 -2.12 12.03
N VAL A 34 4.81 -1.87 10.79
CA VAL A 34 3.93 -2.75 10.03
C VAL A 34 4.64 -3.14 8.74
N LYS A 35 4.76 -4.45 8.48
CA LYS A 35 5.19 -4.93 7.17
C LYS A 35 3.98 -4.92 6.24
N LEU A 36 4.04 -4.07 5.23
CA LEU A 36 3.03 -3.99 4.19
C LEU A 36 3.55 -4.72 2.95
N GLY A 37 2.74 -5.63 2.41
CA GLY A 37 2.89 -6.13 1.04
C GLY A 37 2.02 -5.28 0.11
N VAL A 38 2.54 -4.93 -1.06
CA VAL A 38 1.76 -4.23 -2.08
C VAL A 38 1.86 -5.05 -3.36
N ILE A 39 0.71 -5.46 -3.88
CA ILE A 39 0.57 -6.18 -5.14
C ILE A 39 -0.11 -5.21 -6.09
N ALA A 40 0.63 -4.75 -7.09
CA ALA A 40 0.13 -3.88 -8.14
C ALA A 40 0.71 -4.32 -9.49
N PRO A 41 0.02 -4.04 -10.60
CA PRO A 41 0.57 -4.20 -11.94
C PRO A 41 1.85 -3.36 -12.16
N LYS A 42 2.67 -3.73 -13.16
CA LYS A 42 4.04 -3.19 -13.35
C LYS A 42 4.09 -1.71 -13.75
N ASP A 43 3.00 -1.19 -14.28
CA ASP A 43 2.83 0.23 -14.64
C ASP A 43 2.71 1.13 -13.40
N PHE A 44 2.30 0.58 -12.25
CA PHE A 44 2.27 1.31 -10.98
C PHE A 44 3.65 1.45 -10.37
N LYS A 45 4.05 2.70 -10.16
CA LYS A 45 5.25 3.03 -9.39
C LYS A 45 4.89 3.18 -7.92
N ILE A 46 5.47 2.32 -7.08
CA ILE A 46 5.28 2.35 -5.63
C ILE A 46 6.49 3.01 -4.99
N TYR A 47 6.27 4.13 -4.31
CA TYR A 47 7.31 4.86 -3.60
C TYR A 47 6.99 4.94 -2.11
N ARG A 48 8.04 4.97 -1.29
CA ARG A 48 7.92 5.42 0.10
C ARG A 48 7.75 6.94 0.08
N ARG A 49 6.84 7.47 0.90
CA ARG A 49 6.48 8.90 0.87
C ARG A 49 7.71 9.80 1.03
N GLU A 50 8.59 9.46 1.95
CA GLU A 50 9.82 10.20 2.19
C GLU A 50 10.76 10.24 0.98
N ALA A 51 10.77 9.19 0.15
CA ALA A 51 11.59 9.13 -1.05
C ALA A 51 10.96 9.89 -2.22
N TYR A 52 9.63 9.99 -2.26
CA TYR A 52 8.91 10.77 -3.27
C TYR A 52 9.16 12.27 -3.08
N ASP A 53 8.98 12.77 -1.85
CA ASP A 53 9.15 14.19 -1.53
C ASP A 53 10.59 14.67 -1.74
N ALA A 54 11.59 13.81 -1.49
CA ALA A 54 13.00 14.13 -1.69
C ALA A 54 13.41 14.27 -3.17
N SER A 55 12.64 13.72 -4.11
CA SER A 55 12.95 13.79 -5.55
C SER A 55 12.45 15.08 -6.24
N SER A 56 11.77 15.97 -5.51
CA SER A 56 11.14 17.17 -6.04
C SER A 56 11.82 18.49 -5.62
N ASN A 57 13.09 18.45 -5.18
CA ASN A 57 13.86 19.63 -4.76
C ASN A 57 15.23 19.71 -5.42
#